data_AF-A0A076F7H4-F1
#
_entry.id   AF-A0A076F7H4-F1
#
_cell.length_a   1.000
_cell.length_b   1.000
_cell.length_c   1.000
_cell.angle_alpha   90.00
_cell.angle_beta   90.00
_cell.angle_gamma   90.00
#
_symmetry.space_group_name_H-M   'P 1'
#
loop_
_entity.id
_entity.type
_entity.pdbx_description
1 polymer ?
#
loop_
_entity_poly.entity_id
_entity_poly.type
_entity_poly.pdbx_seq_one_letter_code
_entity_poly.pdbx_strand_id
1 'polypeptide(L)'
;MTKFWQNFKLLANPTTNLPELSDIAGNDGENEFGANLSKIDGLAVFKNKRIKDGNAGLHEIDFIIVHYKKIYLVEIKNWSGSVSQNAKKEWIQTNKNKTINHANPLLKLLRNTTFFVNFLRKEGFDLSGYEIFPQVVFMSKSLKFAKNFKDEYYIKKSGEFLQQISTKKRYFKFKKPRKNDPKLIELLSSLTVWSRLYLYGGAVLTGSIRYFEINGKKTRLPKHFRANLSLKWSRNKPISFLNSLFGKRKKIQIKSKIFKIKPTDSVGFLQAGNRGIKLVKFGLIEKIIKDDIE
;
A
#
# COMPACT_ATOMS: atom_id res chain seq x y z
N MET A 1 -39.76 -8.65 1.50
CA MET A 1 -39.74 -7.24 1.92
C MET A 1 -38.50 -6.82 2.72
N THR A 2 -37.96 -7.64 3.63
CA THR A 2 -36.79 -7.26 4.48
C THR A 2 -35.52 -6.91 3.69
N LYS A 3 -35.16 -7.68 2.66
CA LYS A 3 -33.98 -7.42 1.81
C LYS A 3 -34.07 -6.12 0.99
N PHE A 4 -35.29 -5.69 0.65
CA PHE A 4 -35.53 -4.42 -0.04
C PHE A 4 -35.15 -3.25 0.87
N TRP A 5 -35.75 -3.19 2.06
CA TRP A 5 -35.53 -2.12 3.02
C TRP A 5 -34.07 -2.02 3.47
N GLN A 6 -33.38 -3.15 3.62
CA GLN A 6 -31.95 -3.18 3.93
C GLN A 6 -31.10 -2.57 2.82
N ASN A 7 -31.37 -2.90 1.55
CA ASN A 7 -30.67 -2.29 0.41
C ASN A 7 -30.96 -0.79 0.31
N PHE A 8 -32.22 -0.40 0.46
CA PHE A 8 -32.64 1.00 0.41
C PHE A 8 -31.96 1.81 1.52
N LYS A 9 -32.04 1.37 2.78
CA LYS A 9 -31.44 2.05 3.93
C LYS A 9 -29.94 2.25 3.75
N LEU A 10 -29.22 1.22 3.28
CA LEU A 10 -27.78 1.28 3.06
C LEU A 10 -27.38 2.24 1.93
N LEU A 11 -28.22 2.45 0.92
CA LEU A 11 -27.95 3.37 -0.18
C LEU A 11 -28.41 4.80 0.09
N ALA A 12 -29.58 4.96 0.71
CA ALA A 12 -30.20 6.25 0.99
C ALA A 12 -29.57 6.96 2.19
N ASN A 13 -29.13 6.20 3.20
CA ASN A 13 -28.50 6.70 4.42
C ASN A 13 -27.24 5.87 4.76
N PRO A 14 -26.22 5.83 3.89
CA PRO A 14 -24.98 5.11 4.16
C PRO A 14 -24.24 5.74 5.34
N THR A 15 -23.62 4.92 6.18
CA THR A 15 -22.65 5.41 7.16
C THR A 15 -21.46 6.02 6.42
N THR A 16 -21.16 7.29 6.71
CA THR A 16 -19.98 7.98 6.20
C THR A 16 -18.74 7.48 6.94
N ASN A 17 -17.75 7.00 6.19
CA ASN A 17 -16.46 6.61 6.73
C ASN A 17 -15.44 7.68 6.31
N LEU A 18 -15.12 8.57 7.25
CA LEU A 18 -14.13 9.61 7.02
C LEU A 18 -12.71 9.02 7.15
N PRO A 19 -11.76 9.45 6.31
CA PRO A 19 -10.37 9.02 6.42
C PRO A 19 -9.74 9.53 7.73
N GLU A 20 -8.89 8.71 8.35
CA GLU A 20 -8.09 9.17 9.49
C GLU A 20 -7.00 10.14 9.02
N LEU A 21 -6.84 11.26 9.73
CA LEU A 21 -5.87 12.31 9.35
C LEU A 21 -4.42 11.79 9.29
N SER A 22 -4.06 10.80 10.14
CA SER A 22 -2.75 10.15 10.10
C SER A 22 -2.53 9.36 8.82
N ASP A 23 -3.56 8.68 8.32
CA ASP A 23 -3.48 7.90 7.08
C ASP A 23 -3.36 8.83 5.88
N ILE A 24 -4.10 9.95 5.88
CA ILE A 24 -3.98 11.00 4.86
C ILE A 24 -2.55 11.54 4.83
N ALA A 25 -2.03 11.97 5.99
CA ALA A 25 -0.67 12.51 6.08
C ALA A 25 0.40 11.49 5.66
N GLY A 26 0.21 10.21 6.00
CA GLY A 26 1.10 9.13 5.56
C GLY A 26 1.11 8.98 4.04
N ASN A 27 -0.08 8.86 3.44
CA ASN A 27 -0.28 8.71 2.00
C ASN A 27 0.22 9.94 1.21
N ASP A 28 0.01 11.16 1.72
CA ASP A 28 0.52 12.38 1.10
C ASP A 28 2.05 12.40 1.10
N GLY A 29 2.69 11.96 2.18
CA GLY A 29 4.14 11.82 2.26
C GLY A 29 4.69 10.81 1.25
N GLU A 30 4.05 9.65 1.10
CA GLU A 30 4.41 8.66 0.08
C GLU A 30 4.22 9.21 -1.35
N ASN A 31 3.11 9.91 -1.61
CA ASN A 31 2.83 10.49 -2.93
C ASN A 31 3.84 11.57 -3.30
N GLU A 32 4.16 12.48 -2.37
CA GLU A 32 5.18 13.50 -2.56
C GLU A 32 6.55 12.87 -2.85
N PHE A 33 6.94 11.86 -2.07
CA PHE A 33 8.20 11.15 -2.30
C PHE A 33 8.25 10.50 -3.68
N GLY A 34 7.19 9.78 -4.07
CA GLY A 34 7.06 9.17 -5.39
C GLY A 34 7.12 10.17 -6.54
N ALA A 35 6.46 11.32 -6.40
CA ALA A 35 6.48 12.40 -7.40
C ALA A 35 7.85 13.07 -7.52
N ASN A 36 8.66 13.07 -6.47
CA ASN A 36 10.04 13.56 -6.53
C ASN A 36 10.98 12.53 -7.15
N LEU A 37 10.79 11.23 -6.88
CA LEU A 37 11.56 10.17 -7.55
C LEU A 37 11.33 10.14 -9.06
N SER A 38 10.10 10.39 -9.54
CA SER A 38 9.80 10.41 -10.98
C SER A 38 10.50 11.52 -11.76
N LYS A 39 11.10 12.50 -11.07
CA LYS A 39 11.91 13.56 -11.67
C LYS A 39 13.37 13.15 -11.89
N ILE A 40 13.76 11.95 -11.46
CA ILE A 40 15.14 11.46 -11.53
C ILE A 40 15.22 10.37 -12.61
N ASP A 41 16.00 10.65 -13.65
CA ASP A 41 16.19 9.72 -14.77
C ASP A 41 16.88 8.42 -14.36
N GLY A 42 16.50 7.31 -14.99
CA GLY A 42 17.17 6.01 -14.84
C GLY A 42 16.73 5.20 -13.62
N LEU A 43 15.82 5.72 -12.81
CA LEU A 43 15.21 4.97 -11.71
C LEU A 43 14.08 4.07 -12.23
N ALA A 44 14.07 2.81 -11.78
CA ALA A 44 12.85 2.01 -11.79
C ALA A 44 12.28 2.00 -10.36
N VAL A 45 11.04 2.45 -10.20
CA VAL A 45 10.41 2.63 -8.90
C VAL A 45 9.18 1.75 -8.80
N PHE A 46 9.12 0.94 -7.75
CA PHE A 46 7.98 0.07 -7.46
C PHE A 46 7.40 0.42 -6.10
N LYS A 47 6.13 0.78 -6.05
CA LYS A 47 5.45 1.21 -4.81
C LYS A 47 4.68 0.07 -4.15
N ASN A 48 4.66 0.06 -2.82
CA ASN A 48 3.82 -0.76 -1.96
C ASN A 48 3.86 -2.26 -2.30
N LYS A 49 5.06 -2.75 -2.63
CA LYS A 49 5.27 -4.13 -3.05
C LYS A 49 5.33 -5.04 -1.83
N ARG A 50 4.68 -6.19 -1.93
CA ARG A 50 4.61 -7.18 -0.85
C ARG A 50 5.27 -8.48 -1.28
N ILE A 51 6.19 -8.95 -0.46
CA ILE A 51 6.87 -10.23 -0.61
C ILE A 51 6.15 -11.27 0.23
N LYS A 52 5.86 -12.43 -0.36
CA LYS A 52 5.32 -13.58 0.37
C LYS A 52 6.45 -14.32 1.05
N ASP A 53 6.31 -14.61 2.33
CA ASP A 53 7.16 -15.61 2.98
C ASP A 53 6.66 -17.04 2.72
N GLY A 54 7.43 -18.03 3.16
CA GLY A 54 7.08 -19.45 3.05
C GLY A 54 5.82 -19.86 3.84
N ASN A 55 5.40 -19.05 4.82
CA ASN A 55 4.26 -19.29 5.70
C ASN A 55 3.03 -18.45 5.31
N ALA A 56 2.99 -17.93 4.08
CA ALA A 56 1.94 -17.07 3.55
C ALA A 56 1.76 -15.71 4.25
N GLY A 57 2.73 -15.29 5.08
CA GLY A 57 2.90 -13.93 5.54
C GLY A 57 3.26 -12.98 4.40
N LEU A 58 2.86 -11.72 4.53
CA LEU A 58 3.12 -10.68 3.54
C LEU A 58 3.96 -9.58 4.18
N HIS A 59 5.11 -9.31 3.58
CA HIS A 59 6.08 -8.31 4.03
C HIS A 59 6.11 -7.17 3.04
N GLU A 60 5.60 -6.02 3.45
CA GLU A 60 5.52 -4.82 2.61
C GLU A 60 6.82 -4.01 2.62
N ILE A 61 7.15 -3.46 1.46
CA ILE A 61 8.17 -2.44 1.27
C ILE A 61 7.51 -1.29 0.51
N ASP A 62 7.46 -0.10 1.12
CA ASP A 62 6.75 1.07 0.58
C ASP A 62 7.32 1.46 -0.78
N PHE A 63 8.64 1.46 -0.93
CA PHE A 63 9.31 1.68 -2.22
C PHE A 63 10.49 0.73 -2.43
N ILE A 64 10.53 0.11 -3.61
CA ILE A 64 11.71 -0.57 -4.14
C ILE A 64 12.21 0.28 -5.30
N ILE A 65 13.44 0.78 -5.20
CA ILE A 65 14.03 1.66 -6.21
C ILE A 65 15.27 0.99 -6.77
N VAL A 66 15.30 0.75 -8.07
CA VAL A 66 16.45 0.20 -8.77
C VAL A 66 17.14 1.30 -9.56
N HIS A 67 18.43 1.48 -9.29
CA HIS A 67 19.32 2.37 -10.03
C HIS A 67 20.60 1.59 -10.38
N TYR A 68 20.58 0.96 -11.55
CA TYR A 68 21.61 0.05 -12.03
C TYR A 68 21.81 -1.17 -11.11
N LYS A 69 22.98 -1.29 -10.49
CA LYS A 69 23.33 -2.34 -9.53
C LYS A 69 23.03 -1.94 -8.08
N LYS A 70 22.27 -0.87 -7.85
CA LYS A 70 21.83 -0.45 -6.52
C LYS A 70 20.32 -0.67 -6.39
N ILE A 71 19.92 -1.33 -5.31
CA ILE A 71 18.52 -1.54 -4.95
C ILE A 71 18.29 -0.86 -3.61
N TYR A 72 17.43 0.15 -3.57
CA TYR A 72 17.02 0.80 -2.33
C TYR A 72 15.67 0.23 -1.92
N LEU A 73 15.58 -0.24 -0.68
CA LEU A 73 14.34 -0.68 -0.05
C LEU A 73 13.96 0.40 0.95
N VAL A 74 12.91 1.15 0.69
CA VAL A 74 12.60 2.36 1.43
C VAL A 74 11.29 2.19 2.19
N GLU A 75 11.31 2.49 3.48
CA GLU A 75 10.12 2.70 4.31
C GLU A 75 9.96 4.21 4.54
N ILE A 76 8.78 4.75 4.29
CA ILE A 76 8.48 6.18 4.43
C ILE A 76 7.84 6.47 5.78
N LYS A 77 8.23 7.60 6.37
CA LYS A 77 7.60 8.16 7.58
C LYS A 77 7.38 9.66 7.43
N ASN A 78 6.12 10.08 7.55
CA ASN A 78 5.75 11.49 7.60
C ASN A 78 5.53 11.97 9.04
N TRP A 79 6.55 11.79 9.89
CA TRP A 79 6.49 12.19 11.30
C TRP A 79 6.95 13.63 11.49
N SER A 80 6.43 14.29 12.52
CA SER A 80 6.83 15.63 12.95
C SER A 80 7.30 15.63 14.41
N GLY A 81 8.00 16.70 14.82
CA GLY A 81 8.51 16.88 16.17
C GLY A 81 9.90 16.28 16.36
N SER A 82 10.05 15.40 17.34
CA SER A 82 11.26 14.66 17.62
C SER A 82 11.05 13.15 17.65
N VAL A 83 12.10 12.40 17.35
CA VAL A 83 12.16 10.94 17.47
C VAL A 83 13.28 10.56 18.41
N SER A 84 12.98 9.70 19.38
CA SER A 84 13.94 9.02 20.25
C SER A 84 13.68 7.52 20.27
N GLN A 85 14.49 6.76 21.01
CA GLN A 85 14.36 5.31 21.12
C GLN A 85 14.34 4.95 22.60
N ASN A 86 13.46 4.02 22.98
CA ASN A 86 13.39 3.51 24.34
C ASN A 86 14.27 2.27 24.55
N ALA A 87 14.33 1.78 25.80
CA ALA A 87 15.10 0.59 26.15
C ALA A 87 14.65 -0.70 25.42
N LYS A 88 13.39 -0.76 24.96
CA LYS A 88 12.83 -1.87 24.17
C LYS A 88 13.13 -1.74 22.67
N LYS A 89 13.97 -0.79 22.27
CA LYS A 89 14.30 -0.43 20.89
C LYS A 89 13.13 0.11 20.07
N GLU A 90 11.99 0.41 20.67
CA GLU A 90 10.85 1.07 20.03
C GLU A 90 11.14 2.55 19.82
N TRP A 91 10.55 3.13 18.78
CA TRP A 91 10.75 4.55 18.46
C TRP A 91 9.66 5.38 19.11
N ILE A 92 10.05 6.42 19.83
CA ILE A 92 9.14 7.36 20.47
C ILE A 92 9.09 8.61 19.60
N GLN A 93 7.91 8.93 19.09
CA GLN A 93 7.65 10.20 18.45
C GLN A 93 7.03 11.16 19.46
N THR A 94 7.61 12.34 19.64
CA THR A 94 7.04 13.41 20.46
C THR A 94 6.80 14.65 19.60
N ASN A 95 5.57 15.14 19.59
CA ASN A 95 5.22 16.44 19.02
C ASN A 95 4.44 17.28 20.05
N LYS A 96 4.01 18.49 19.68
CA LYS A 96 3.29 19.40 20.58
C LYS A 96 2.01 18.81 21.18
N ASN A 97 1.39 17.85 20.48
CA ASN A 97 0.06 17.34 20.81
C ASN A 97 0.11 15.98 21.50
N LYS A 98 1.13 15.16 21.20
CA LYS A 98 1.19 13.77 21.69
C LYS A 98 2.59 13.19 21.66
N THR A 99 2.78 12.18 22.52
CA THR A 99 3.88 11.23 22.47
C THR A 99 3.32 9.86 22.11
N ILE A 100 3.89 9.22 21.09
CA ILE A 100 3.46 7.89 20.62
C ILE A 100 4.66 6.96 20.57
N ASN A 101 4.49 5.75 21.10
CA ASN A 101 5.42 4.65 20.93
C ASN A 101 5.07 3.88 19.66
N HIS A 102 6.05 3.75 18.78
CA HIS A 102 5.94 3.03 17.52
C HIS A 102 6.87 1.82 17.53
N ALA A 103 6.42 0.73 16.91
CA ALA A 103 7.34 -0.34 16.54
C ALA A 103 8.47 0.24 15.67
N ASN A 104 9.68 -0.27 15.84
CA ASN A 104 10.85 0.24 15.13
C ASN A 104 10.75 -0.06 13.62
N PRO A 105 10.59 0.96 12.75
CA PRO A 105 10.42 0.76 11.32
C PRO A 105 11.70 0.24 10.67
N LEU A 106 12.89 0.58 11.18
CA LEU A 106 14.14 0.06 10.66
C LEU A 106 14.26 -1.45 10.93
N LEU A 107 13.95 -1.92 12.13
CA LEU A 107 13.97 -3.36 12.42
C LEU A 107 12.98 -4.13 11.53
N LYS A 108 11.79 -3.58 11.28
CA LYS A 108 10.82 -4.13 10.33
C LYS A 108 11.40 -4.18 8.91
N LEU A 109 11.99 -3.09 8.43
CA LEU A 109 12.55 -2.98 7.09
C LEU A 109 13.74 -3.92 6.87
N LEU A 110 14.64 -4.04 7.85
CA LEU A 110 15.77 -4.99 7.82
C LEU A 110 15.26 -6.43 7.73
N ARG A 111 14.24 -6.78 8.51
CA ARG A 111 13.58 -8.10 8.40
C ARG A 111 12.98 -8.31 7.00
N ASN A 112 12.30 -7.31 6.46
CA ASN A 112 11.68 -7.38 5.13
C ASN A 112 12.74 -7.46 4.01
N THR A 113 13.93 -6.88 4.23
CA THR A 113 15.09 -6.99 3.33
C THR A 113 15.56 -8.44 3.21
N THR A 114 15.60 -9.20 4.31
CA THR A 114 15.93 -10.62 4.26
C THR A 114 14.93 -11.41 3.41
N PHE A 115 13.63 -11.15 3.58
CA PHE A 115 12.60 -11.79 2.75
C PHE A 115 12.72 -11.41 1.27
N PHE A 116 13.03 -10.14 0.98
CA PHE A 116 13.26 -9.65 -0.37
C PHE A 116 14.43 -10.38 -1.06
N VAL A 117 15.57 -10.47 -0.39
CA VAL A 117 16.76 -11.17 -0.90
C VAL A 117 16.46 -12.65 -1.15
N ASN A 118 15.80 -13.32 -0.20
CA ASN A 118 15.43 -14.72 -0.33
C ASN A 118 14.46 -14.95 -1.48
N PHE A 119 13.49 -14.04 -1.69
CA PHE A 119 12.60 -14.07 -2.83
C PHE A 119 13.37 -14.01 -4.15
N LEU A 120 14.24 -13.00 -4.33
CA LEU A 120 15.00 -12.87 -5.58
C LEU A 120 15.86 -14.10 -5.86
N ARG A 121 16.55 -14.63 -4.85
CA ARG A 121 17.35 -15.86 -4.98
C ARG A 121 16.49 -17.07 -5.35
N LYS A 122 15.32 -17.22 -4.73
CA LYS A 122 14.38 -18.32 -5.01
C LYS A 122 13.86 -18.26 -6.45
N GLU A 123 13.64 -17.06 -6.97
CA GLU A 123 13.26 -16.84 -8.38
C GLU A 123 14.48 -16.93 -9.34
N GLY A 124 15.63 -17.39 -8.86
CA GLY A 124 16.84 -17.60 -9.66
C GLY A 124 17.47 -16.30 -10.17
N PHE A 125 17.28 -15.18 -9.47
CA PHE A 125 17.95 -13.92 -9.78
C PHE A 125 19.34 -13.87 -9.11
N ASP A 126 20.37 -13.66 -9.92
CA ASP A 126 21.74 -13.49 -9.43
C ASP A 126 21.96 -12.06 -8.89
N LEU A 127 22.18 -11.98 -7.58
CA LEU A 127 22.46 -10.72 -6.89
C LEU A 127 23.94 -10.32 -6.95
N SER A 128 24.80 -11.07 -7.66
CA SER A 128 26.21 -10.74 -7.78
C SER A 128 26.42 -9.34 -8.36
N GLY A 129 27.23 -8.56 -7.64
CA GLY A 129 27.51 -7.16 -7.96
C GLY A 129 26.37 -6.19 -7.66
N TYR A 130 25.25 -6.62 -7.08
CA TYR A 130 24.22 -5.71 -6.55
C TYR A 130 24.52 -5.29 -5.12
N GLU A 131 24.25 -4.02 -4.82
CA GLU A 131 24.23 -3.46 -3.48
C GLU A 131 22.79 -3.17 -3.07
N ILE A 132 22.38 -3.63 -1.88
CA ILE A 132 21.01 -3.45 -1.36
C ILE A 132 21.06 -2.51 -0.15
N PHE A 133 20.28 -1.44 -0.20
CA PHE A 133 20.26 -0.37 0.79
C PHE A 133 18.87 -0.24 1.43
N PRO A 134 18.62 -0.85 2.60
CA PRO A 134 17.44 -0.52 3.39
C PRO A 134 17.52 0.93 3.88
N GLN A 135 16.47 1.71 3.75
CA GLN A 135 16.45 3.12 4.16
C GLN A 135 15.10 3.50 4.76
N VAL A 136 15.07 3.98 5.99
CA VAL A 136 13.92 4.68 6.55
C VAL A 136 14.04 6.15 6.18
N VAL A 137 13.11 6.64 5.38
CA VAL A 137 13.13 8.00 4.86
C VAL A 137 12.03 8.84 5.50
N PHE A 138 12.44 9.94 6.13
CA PHE A 138 11.55 10.87 6.79
C PHE A 138 11.23 12.07 5.91
N MET A 139 9.94 12.34 5.71
CA MET A 139 9.48 13.43 4.85
C MET A 139 9.66 14.81 5.47
N SER A 140 9.50 14.91 6.80
CA SER A 140 9.57 16.19 7.50
C SER A 140 11.01 16.71 7.63
N LYS A 141 11.26 17.88 7.04
CA LYS A 141 12.54 18.59 7.13
C LYS A 141 12.88 19.04 8.56
N SER A 142 11.85 19.39 9.35
CA SER A 142 12.00 19.91 10.72
C SER A 142 12.09 18.82 11.78
N LEU A 143 11.94 17.55 11.41
CA LEU A 143 12.07 16.43 12.34
C LEU A 143 13.47 16.42 12.97
N LYS A 144 13.50 16.28 14.30
CA LYS A 144 14.73 16.19 15.09
C LYS A 144 14.93 14.76 15.58
N PHE A 145 16.13 14.23 15.39
CA PHE A 145 16.50 12.94 15.94
C PHE A 145 17.28 13.14 17.25
N ALA A 146 16.98 12.31 18.26
CA ALA A 146 17.78 12.24 19.46
C ALA A 146 19.22 11.81 19.14
N LYS A 147 20.19 12.15 20.00
CA LYS A 147 21.62 11.94 19.71
C LYS A 147 21.98 10.48 19.41
N ASN A 148 21.25 9.52 19.96
CA ASN A 148 21.47 8.09 19.75
C ASN A 148 21.08 7.59 18.35
N PHE A 149 20.49 8.43 17.49
CA PHE A 149 20.19 8.13 16.08
C PHE A 149 21.29 8.60 15.12
N LYS A 150 22.33 9.27 15.63
CA LYS A 150 23.22 10.13 14.83
C LYS A 150 24.04 9.42 13.75
N ASP A 151 24.12 8.10 13.75
CA ASP A 151 25.01 7.34 12.86
C ASP A 151 24.29 6.26 12.03
N GLU A 152 22.96 6.30 11.99
CA GLU A 152 22.21 5.29 11.24
C GLU A 152 22.27 5.59 9.74
N TYR A 153 23.27 5.02 9.06
CA TYR A 153 23.40 4.95 7.60
C TYR A 153 22.09 4.64 6.85
N TYR A 154 21.17 3.98 7.55
CA TYR A 154 19.86 3.56 7.09
C TYR A 154 18.74 4.59 7.33
N ILE A 155 18.98 5.73 7.96
CA ILE A 155 17.98 6.77 8.24
C ILE A 155 18.37 8.05 7.51
N LYS A 156 17.43 8.60 6.73
CA LYS A 156 17.64 9.85 5.99
C LYS A 156 16.41 10.72 6.01
N LYS A 157 16.61 12.03 5.87
CA LYS A 157 15.53 12.91 5.41
C LYS A 157 15.33 12.74 3.92
N SER A 158 14.12 12.99 3.43
CA SER A 158 13.76 12.84 2.01
C SER A 158 14.68 13.64 1.08
N GLY A 159 15.01 14.89 1.45
CA GLY A 159 15.94 15.72 0.68
C GLY A 159 17.35 15.12 0.57
N GLU A 160 17.89 14.58 1.66
CA GLU A 160 19.22 13.94 1.70
C GLU A 160 19.25 12.68 0.83
N PHE A 161 18.20 11.85 0.92
CA PHE A 161 18.06 10.65 0.09
C PHE A 161 17.95 10.99 -1.40
N LEU A 162 17.09 11.96 -1.75
CA LEU A 162 16.90 12.40 -3.13
C LEU A 162 18.18 13.02 -3.71
N GLN A 163 18.93 13.78 -2.92
CA GLN A 163 20.24 14.29 -3.33
C GLN A 163 21.22 13.13 -3.60
N GLN A 164 21.30 12.16 -2.67
CA GLN A 164 22.18 11.01 -2.82
C GLN A 164 21.90 10.21 -4.10
N ILE A 165 20.63 9.96 -4.44
CA ILE A 165 20.27 9.15 -5.60
C ILE A 165 20.32 9.92 -6.92
N SER A 166 20.11 11.25 -6.89
CA SER A 166 20.19 12.11 -8.07
C SER A 166 21.61 12.50 -8.47
N THR A 167 22.59 12.35 -7.58
CA THR A 167 23.97 12.81 -7.85
C THR A 167 24.59 12.00 -9.00
N LYS A 168 24.51 12.56 -10.22
CA LYS A 168 25.30 12.11 -11.37
C LYS A 168 26.77 12.31 -11.01
N LYS A 169 27.50 11.25 -10.66
CA LYS A 169 28.95 11.33 -10.51
C LYS A 169 29.51 11.94 -11.81
N ARG A 170 30.05 13.16 -11.75
CA ARG A 170 30.59 13.94 -12.91
C ARG A 170 31.59 13.13 -13.77
N TYR A 171 32.18 12.08 -13.20
CA TYR A 171 33.10 11.14 -13.84
C TYR A 171 32.52 10.23 -14.93
N PHE A 172 31.21 10.26 -15.21
CA PHE A 172 30.57 9.35 -16.19
C PHE A 172 30.18 9.99 -17.52
N LYS A 173 30.68 11.18 -17.88
CA LYS A 173 30.36 11.84 -19.17
C LYS A 173 30.70 11.01 -20.43
N PHE A 174 31.50 9.93 -20.30
CA PHE A 174 31.93 9.09 -21.42
C PHE A 174 31.49 7.61 -21.33
N LYS A 175 30.67 7.22 -20.35
CA LYS A 175 30.16 5.83 -20.27
C LYS A 175 28.72 5.76 -20.74
N LYS A 176 28.40 4.80 -21.60
CA LYS A 176 27.03 4.50 -22.03
C LYS A 176 26.10 4.42 -20.80
N PRO A 177 24.89 4.98 -20.87
CA PRO A 177 23.93 4.87 -19.78
C PRO A 177 23.73 3.40 -19.45
N ARG A 178 24.03 3.02 -18.21
CA ARG A 178 23.73 1.67 -17.72
C ARG A 178 22.21 1.50 -17.74
N LYS A 179 21.70 0.31 -18.02
CA LYS A 179 20.25 0.03 -17.92
C LYS A 179 20.01 -0.85 -16.72
N ASN A 180 18.80 -0.75 -16.15
CA ASN A 180 18.36 -1.71 -15.14
C ASN A 180 18.18 -3.09 -15.79
N ASP A 181 18.46 -4.15 -15.05
CA ASP A 181 18.33 -5.52 -15.53
C ASP A 181 16.85 -5.86 -15.78
N PRO A 182 16.45 -6.20 -17.03
CA PRO A 182 15.06 -6.48 -17.37
C PRO A 182 14.44 -7.61 -16.53
N LYS A 183 15.22 -8.64 -16.18
CA LYS A 183 14.73 -9.76 -15.36
C LYS A 183 14.36 -9.27 -13.95
N LEU A 184 15.18 -8.39 -13.37
CA LEU A 184 14.86 -7.79 -12.08
C LEU A 184 13.58 -6.96 -12.16
N ILE A 185 13.43 -6.13 -13.20
CA ILE A 185 12.25 -5.30 -13.40
C ILE A 185 10.98 -6.16 -13.52
N GLU A 186 11.03 -7.26 -14.27
CA GLU A 186 9.92 -8.19 -14.41
C GLU A 186 9.54 -8.83 -13.07
N LEU A 187 10.53 -9.35 -12.33
CA LEU A 187 10.31 -9.94 -11.01
C LEU A 187 9.67 -8.95 -10.03
N LEU A 188 10.17 -7.72 -9.97
CA LEU A 188 9.64 -6.69 -9.07
C LEU A 188 8.25 -6.21 -9.49
N SER A 189 7.98 -6.13 -10.80
CA SER A 189 6.66 -5.82 -11.34
C SER A 189 5.62 -6.87 -10.93
N SER A 190 6.03 -8.13 -10.86
CA SER A 190 5.17 -9.28 -10.52
C SER A 190 4.72 -9.31 -9.05
N LEU A 191 5.43 -8.59 -8.16
CA LEU A 191 5.10 -8.51 -6.73
C LEU A 191 3.71 -7.90 -6.52
N THR A 192 2.95 -8.52 -5.59
CA THR A 192 1.59 -8.10 -5.24
C THR A 192 1.59 -6.81 -4.42
N VAL A 193 0.52 -6.02 -4.53
CA VAL A 193 0.26 -4.81 -3.74
C VAL A 193 -0.97 -5.02 -2.85
N TRP A 194 -1.20 -4.19 -1.83
CA TRP A 194 -2.45 -4.30 -1.07
C TRP A 194 -3.69 -4.07 -1.96
N SER A 195 -4.78 -4.75 -1.60
CA SER A 195 -6.10 -4.38 -2.10
C SER A 195 -6.59 -3.15 -1.34
N ARG A 196 -7.31 -2.27 -2.03
CA ARG A 196 -7.90 -1.06 -1.46
C ARG A 196 -9.41 -1.07 -1.66
N LEU A 197 -10.15 -0.80 -0.59
CA LEU A 197 -11.58 -0.52 -0.64
C LEU A 197 -11.77 0.96 -0.34
N TYR A 198 -12.18 1.73 -1.35
CA TYR A 198 -12.54 3.14 -1.18
C TYR A 198 -13.98 3.17 -0.70
N LEU A 199 -14.17 3.67 0.52
CA LEU A 199 -15.47 3.71 1.18
C LEU A 199 -16.20 5.01 0.87
N TYR A 200 -17.52 4.96 0.99
CA TYR A 200 -18.35 6.15 1.01
C TYR A 200 -17.95 7.04 2.20
N GLY A 201 -17.64 8.30 1.91
CA GLY A 201 -17.05 9.25 2.87
C GLY A 201 -15.55 9.49 2.71
N GLY A 202 -14.87 8.74 1.84
CA GLY A 202 -13.49 9.00 1.44
C GLY A 202 -12.43 8.16 2.17
N ALA A 203 -12.78 7.42 3.23
CA ALA A 203 -11.86 6.49 3.86
C ALA A 203 -11.41 5.38 2.88
N VAL A 204 -10.17 4.91 3.05
CA VAL A 204 -9.61 3.81 2.27
C VAL A 204 -9.17 2.69 3.20
N LEU A 205 -9.76 1.51 3.05
CA LEU A 205 -9.28 0.32 3.75
C LEU A 205 -8.20 -0.37 2.92
N THR A 206 -7.00 -0.47 3.49
CA THR A 206 -5.85 -1.18 2.91
C THR A 206 -5.72 -2.57 3.54
N GLY A 207 -5.57 -3.60 2.71
CA GLY A 207 -5.62 -4.99 3.17
C GLY A 207 -5.78 -6.00 2.05
N SER A 208 -6.18 -7.22 2.38
CA SER A 208 -6.35 -8.30 1.41
C SER A 208 -7.79 -8.73 1.30
N ILE A 209 -8.33 -8.67 0.08
CA ILE A 209 -9.63 -9.31 -0.21
C ILE A 209 -9.43 -10.82 -0.25
N ARG A 210 -10.17 -11.55 0.59
CA ARG A 210 -10.10 -13.01 0.70
C ARG A 210 -11.19 -13.70 -0.11
N TYR A 211 -12.40 -13.14 -0.10
CA TYR A 211 -13.55 -13.66 -0.84
C TYR A 211 -14.61 -12.57 -0.99
N PHE A 212 -15.57 -12.79 -1.88
CA PHE A 212 -16.83 -12.04 -1.86
C PHE A 212 -17.94 -12.90 -1.28
N GLU A 213 -18.84 -12.31 -0.53
CA GLU A 213 -20.05 -12.95 -0.05
C GLU A 213 -21.23 -12.41 -0.84
N ILE A 214 -21.68 -13.18 -1.83
CA ILE A 214 -22.68 -12.77 -2.81
C ILE A 214 -23.92 -13.64 -2.61
N ASN A 215 -25.07 -13.01 -2.35
CA ASN A 215 -26.31 -13.69 -1.99
C ASN A 215 -26.14 -14.66 -0.79
N GLY A 216 -25.31 -14.28 0.20
CA GLY A 216 -25.04 -15.10 1.39
C GLY A 216 -24.09 -16.28 1.17
N LYS A 217 -23.50 -16.43 -0.02
CA LYS A 217 -22.54 -17.49 -0.33
C LYS A 217 -21.12 -16.93 -0.50
N LYS A 218 -20.15 -17.54 0.17
CA LYS A 218 -18.72 -17.21 0.01
C LYS A 218 -18.23 -17.68 -1.37
N THR A 219 -17.81 -16.73 -2.18
CA THR A 219 -17.23 -16.91 -3.51
C THR A 219 -15.73 -16.67 -3.43
N ARG A 220 -14.94 -17.75 -3.56
CA ARG A 220 -13.47 -17.67 -3.54
C ARG A 220 -12.94 -16.98 -4.79
N LEU A 221 -11.87 -16.21 -4.62
CA LEU A 221 -11.21 -15.50 -5.71
C LEU A 221 -10.08 -16.33 -6.32
N PRO A 222 -9.87 -16.27 -7.64
CA PRO A 222 -8.68 -16.81 -8.29
C PRO A 222 -7.39 -16.26 -7.68
N LYS A 223 -6.31 -17.06 -7.74
CA LYS A 223 -4.97 -16.67 -7.25
C LYS A 223 -4.47 -15.35 -7.85
N HIS A 224 -4.74 -15.12 -9.14
CA HIS A 224 -4.34 -13.93 -9.90
C HIS A 224 -5.51 -12.98 -10.16
N PHE A 225 -6.54 -13.02 -9.30
CA PHE A 225 -7.67 -12.12 -9.47
C PHE A 225 -7.24 -10.66 -9.29
N ARG A 226 -7.43 -9.86 -10.32
CA ARG A 226 -7.22 -8.41 -10.32
C ARG A 226 -8.53 -7.70 -10.55
N ALA A 227 -8.68 -6.53 -9.95
CA ALA A 227 -9.88 -5.72 -10.12
C ALA A 227 -9.56 -4.24 -9.95
N ASN A 228 -10.14 -3.43 -10.84
CA ASN A 228 -10.28 -1.99 -10.68
C ASN A 228 -11.75 -1.65 -10.98
N LEU A 229 -12.60 -1.81 -9.96
CA LEU A 229 -14.04 -1.75 -10.11
C LEU A 229 -14.59 -0.52 -9.41
N SER A 230 -15.13 0.41 -10.20
CA SER A 230 -15.92 1.52 -9.68
C SER A 230 -17.36 1.07 -9.51
N LEU A 231 -17.88 1.18 -8.28
CA LEU A 231 -19.24 0.77 -7.95
C LEU A 231 -20.24 1.91 -8.13
N LYS A 232 -19.89 3.17 -7.87
CA LYS A 232 -20.72 4.39 -8.06
C LYS A 232 -22.20 4.13 -7.80
N TRP A 233 -22.56 3.88 -6.55
CA TRP A 233 -23.95 3.67 -6.17
C TRP A 233 -24.70 5.00 -6.23
N SER A 234 -25.95 4.99 -6.73
CA SER A 234 -26.80 6.17 -6.58
C SER A 234 -27.29 6.26 -5.13
N ARG A 235 -27.13 7.45 -4.53
CA ARG A 235 -27.45 7.73 -3.12
C ARG A 235 -28.68 8.62 -2.93
N ASN A 236 -29.19 9.19 -4.02
CA ASN A 236 -30.40 10.03 -3.97
C ASN A 236 -31.60 9.16 -3.53
N LYS A 237 -32.39 9.61 -2.55
CA LYS A 237 -33.47 8.81 -1.92
C LYS A 237 -34.48 8.24 -2.93
N PRO A 238 -35.19 9.03 -3.75
CA PRO A 238 -36.10 8.50 -4.78
C PRO A 238 -35.42 7.53 -5.75
N ILE A 239 -34.20 7.84 -6.22
CA ILE A 239 -33.46 6.95 -7.15
C ILE A 239 -33.03 5.66 -6.45
N SER A 240 -32.63 5.73 -5.18
CA SER A 240 -32.23 4.57 -4.37
C SER A 240 -33.42 3.66 -4.11
N PHE A 241 -34.61 4.23 -3.86
CA PHE A 241 -35.86 3.50 -3.68
C PHE A 241 -36.21 2.70 -4.94
N LEU A 242 -36.22 3.36 -6.11
CA LEU A 242 -36.44 2.71 -7.40
C LEU A 242 -35.37 1.64 -7.69
N ASN A 243 -34.09 1.95 -7.45
CA ASN A 243 -33.00 0.99 -7.66
C ASN A 243 -33.10 -0.23 -6.74
N SER A 244 -33.59 -0.07 -5.51
CA SER A 244 -33.86 -1.19 -4.61
C SER A 244 -35.08 -2.02 -5.02
N LEU A 245 -36.10 -1.40 -5.63
CA LEU A 245 -37.30 -2.07 -6.16
C LEU A 245 -36.97 -2.90 -7.41
N PHE A 246 -36.39 -2.26 -8.42
CA PHE A 246 -36.08 -2.87 -9.71
C PHE A 246 -34.76 -3.66 -9.71
N GLY A 247 -34.04 -3.63 -8.60
CA GLY A 247 -32.85 -4.44 -8.40
C GLY A 247 -31.72 -4.13 -9.38
N LYS A 248 -31.45 -2.83 -9.66
CA LYS A 248 -30.24 -2.45 -10.40
C LYS A 248 -29.01 -2.91 -9.61
N ARG A 249 -28.33 -3.93 -10.15
CA ARG A 249 -27.16 -4.58 -9.53
C ARG A 249 -25.91 -4.17 -10.28
N LYS A 250 -24.83 -3.92 -9.52
CA LYS A 250 -23.51 -3.80 -10.13
C LYS A 250 -23.03 -5.19 -10.54
N LYS A 251 -22.16 -5.26 -11.54
CA LYS A 251 -21.62 -6.52 -12.06
C LYS A 251 -20.15 -6.62 -11.66
N ILE A 252 -19.73 -7.81 -11.26
CA ILE A 252 -18.33 -8.13 -11.04
C ILE A 252 -18.02 -9.44 -11.76
N GLN A 253 -16.98 -9.45 -12.58
CA GLN A 253 -16.52 -10.65 -13.24
C GLN A 253 -15.51 -11.36 -12.36
N ILE A 254 -15.68 -12.66 -12.15
CA ILE A 254 -14.73 -13.51 -11.44
C ILE A 254 -14.51 -14.75 -12.31
N LYS A 255 -13.30 -14.93 -12.82
CA LYS A 255 -13.01 -15.88 -13.92
C LYS A 255 -13.91 -15.57 -15.13
N SER A 256 -14.59 -16.58 -15.67
CA SER A 256 -15.56 -16.48 -16.76
C SER A 256 -16.98 -16.12 -16.29
N LYS A 257 -17.25 -16.03 -14.98
CA LYS A 257 -18.60 -15.81 -14.46
C LYS A 257 -18.84 -14.36 -14.07
N ILE A 258 -19.98 -13.81 -14.49
CA ILE A 258 -20.44 -12.47 -14.09
C ILE A 258 -21.41 -12.61 -12.92
N PHE A 259 -21.06 -12.00 -11.80
CA PHE A 259 -21.90 -11.94 -10.61
C PHE A 259 -22.62 -10.60 -10.55
N LYS A 260 -23.92 -10.62 -10.29
CA LYS A 260 -24.72 -9.43 -10.00
C LYS A 260 -24.70 -9.16 -8.49
N ILE A 261 -23.97 -8.14 -8.06
CA ILE A 261 -23.80 -7.76 -6.65
C ILE A 261 -24.86 -6.76 -6.20
N LYS A 262 -25.29 -6.93 -4.95
CA LYS A 262 -26.26 -6.08 -4.23
C LYS A 262 -25.53 -5.23 -3.19
N PRO A 263 -26.13 -4.10 -2.76
CA PRO A 263 -25.57 -3.30 -1.67
C PRO A 263 -25.30 -4.09 -0.39
N THR A 264 -26.18 -5.04 -0.05
CA THR A 264 -26.08 -5.87 1.16
C THR A 264 -25.13 -7.08 1.05
N ASP A 265 -24.62 -7.39 -0.15
CA ASP A 265 -23.51 -8.33 -0.31
C ASP A 265 -22.25 -7.77 0.36
N SER A 266 -21.25 -8.61 0.62
CA SER A 266 -20.04 -8.20 1.35
C SER A 266 -18.74 -8.58 0.64
N VAL A 267 -17.68 -7.85 0.98
CA VAL A 267 -16.29 -8.21 0.73
C VAL A 267 -15.71 -8.74 2.04
N GLY A 268 -15.22 -9.99 2.03
CA GLY A 268 -14.43 -10.54 3.13
C GLY A 268 -13.02 -9.97 3.07
N PHE A 269 -12.72 -9.02 3.96
CA PHE A 269 -11.51 -8.22 3.92
C PHE A 269 -10.66 -8.42 5.18
N LEU A 270 -9.40 -8.79 4.99
CA LEU A 270 -8.40 -8.79 6.06
C LEU A 270 -7.61 -7.48 5.97
N GLN A 271 -7.98 -6.50 6.80
CA GLN A 271 -7.29 -5.21 6.87
C GLN A 271 -5.84 -5.41 7.35
N ALA A 272 -4.91 -4.60 6.83
CA ALA A 272 -3.53 -4.59 7.28
C ALA A 272 -3.45 -4.36 8.81
N GLY A 273 -2.56 -5.09 9.49
CA GLY A 273 -2.42 -5.04 10.95
C GLY A 273 -3.47 -5.80 11.77
N ASN A 274 -4.60 -6.21 11.16
CA ASN A 274 -5.66 -6.94 11.86
C ASN A 274 -5.52 -8.46 11.72
N ARG A 275 -5.95 -9.21 12.75
CA ARG A 275 -5.94 -10.69 12.75
C ARG A 275 -7.20 -11.33 12.18
N GLY A 276 -8.30 -10.58 12.07
CA GLY A 276 -9.62 -11.09 11.68
C GLY A 276 -10.11 -10.57 10.32
N ILE A 277 -10.83 -11.42 9.59
CA ILE A 277 -11.54 -11.01 8.38
C ILE A 277 -12.81 -10.27 8.81
N LYS A 278 -12.99 -9.04 8.33
CA LYS A 278 -14.22 -8.25 8.48
C LYS A 278 -15.05 -8.30 7.19
N LEU A 279 -16.37 -8.23 7.32
CA LEU A 279 -17.28 -8.14 6.18
C LEU A 279 -17.60 -6.67 5.90
N VAL A 280 -17.14 -6.16 4.76
CA VAL A 280 -17.42 -4.78 4.32
C VAL A 280 -18.51 -4.83 3.26
N LYS A 281 -19.64 -4.14 3.50
CA LYS A 281 -20.78 -4.17 2.57
C LYS A 281 -20.47 -3.47 1.26
N PHE A 282 -20.85 -4.07 0.13
CA PHE A 282 -20.66 -3.48 -1.21
C PHE A 282 -21.33 -2.11 -1.33
N GLY A 283 -22.48 -1.91 -0.66
CA GLY A 283 -23.17 -0.63 -0.61
C GLY A 283 -22.43 0.47 0.15
N LEU A 284 -21.34 0.17 0.87
CA LEU A 284 -20.47 1.17 1.48
C LEU A 284 -19.19 1.42 0.66
N ILE A 285 -18.95 0.63 -0.38
CA ILE A 285 -17.74 0.70 -1.20
C ILE A 285 -18.06 1.46 -2.49
N GLU A 286 -17.25 2.46 -2.79
CA GLU A 286 -17.31 3.25 -4.03
C GLU A 286 -16.36 2.72 -5.10
N LYS A 287 -15.20 2.18 -4.69
CA LYS A 287 -14.21 1.57 -5.60
C LYS A 287 -13.48 0.41 -4.93
N ILE A 288 -13.21 -0.64 -5.70
CA ILE A 288 -12.35 -1.76 -5.31
C ILE A 288 -11.12 -1.76 -6.22
N ILE A 289 -9.94 -1.76 -5.61
CA ILE A 289 -8.68 -2.03 -6.29
C ILE A 289 -8.07 -3.30 -5.69
N LYS A 290 -7.66 -4.26 -6.52
CA LYS A 290 -6.97 -5.47 -6.08
C LYS A 290 -5.86 -5.83 -7.04
N ASP A 291 -4.62 -5.85 -6.53
CA ASP A 291 -3.41 -6.25 -7.24
C ASP A 291 -3.30 -5.59 -8.63
N ASP A 292 -3.81 -4.36 -8.75
CA ASP A 292 -3.71 -3.60 -9.99
C ASP A 292 -2.25 -3.17 -10.15
N ILE A 293 -1.71 -3.37 -11.34
CA ILE A 293 -0.42 -2.80 -11.71
C ILE A 293 -0.80 -1.47 -12.35
N GLU A 294 -0.47 -0.36 -11.68
CA GLU A 294 -0.47 0.97 -12.32
C GLU A 294 0.42 0.96 -13.56
#